data_AF-A0A0P6YAE0-F1
#
_entry.id   AF-A0A0P6YAE0-F1
#
_cell.length_a   1.000
_cell.length_b   1.000
_cell.length_c   1.000
_cell.angle_alpha   90.00
_cell.angle_beta   90.00
_cell.angle_gamma   90.00
#
_symmetry.space_group_name_H-M   'P 1'
#
loop_
_entity.id
_entity.type
_entity.pdbx_description
1 polymer ?
#
loop_
_entity_poly.entity_id
_entity_poly.type
_entity_poly.pdbx_seq_one_letter_code
_entity_poly.pdbx_strand_id
1 'polypeptide(L)' 'MKTTTQTKLLQLTPQVRAVVMLLLEGKSNKEIANTMSIAIKTVEQYLTLAYRTFAVDGRVQLLLELLK' A
#
# COMPACT_ATOMS: atom_id res chain seq x y z
N MET A 1 -1.84 20.40 -11.15
CA MET A 1 -0.90 19.36 -11.62
C MET A 1 -1.19 18.11 -10.82
N LYS A 2 -1.69 17.02 -11.43
CA LYS A 2 -1.97 15.78 -10.68
C LYS A 2 -0.63 15.17 -10.27
N THR A 3 -0.41 15.11 -8.97
CA THR A 3 0.85 14.77 -8.31
C THR A 3 1.30 13.35 -8.70
N THR A 4 2.61 13.16 -8.87
CA THR A 4 3.28 11.89 -9.27
C THR A 4 2.77 10.65 -8.52
N THR A 5 2.35 10.83 -7.27
CA THR A 5 1.76 9.84 -6.38
C THR A 5 0.49 9.20 -6.94
N GLN A 6 -0.43 10.00 -7.50
CA GLN A 6 -1.70 9.48 -8.01
C GLN A 6 -1.51 8.61 -9.25
N THR A 7 -0.52 8.93 -10.10
CA THR A 7 -0.17 8.10 -11.26
C THR A 7 0.42 6.76 -10.83
N LYS A 8 1.30 6.73 -9.81
CA LYS A 8 1.85 5.48 -9.26
C LYS A 8 0.77 4.59 -8.61
N LEU A 9 -0.21 5.17 -7.93
CA LEU A 9 -1.37 4.43 -7.38
C LEU A 9 -2.20 3.73 -8.46
N LEU A 10 -2.28 4.31 -9.66
CA LEU A 10 -2.98 3.70 -10.81
C LEU A 10 -2.20 2.55 -11.45
N GLN A 11 -0.89 2.46 -11.23
CA GLN A 11 -0.05 1.34 -11.71
C GLN A 11 -0.15 0.09 -10.81
N LEU A 12 -0.66 0.24 -9.58
CA LEU A 12 -0.89 -0.89 -8.69
C LEU A 12 -2.06 -1.74 -9.18
N THR A 13 -1.97 -3.06 -8.96
CA THR A 13 -3.14 -3.93 -9.12
C THR A 13 -4.23 -3.54 -8.11
N PRO A 14 -5.51 -3.85 -8.39
CA PRO A 14 -6.61 -3.49 -7.49
C PRO A 14 -6.41 -4.00 -6.05
N GLN A 15 -5.84 -5.20 -5.88
CA GLN A 15 -5.56 -5.80 -4.58
C GLN A 15 -4.45 -5.07 -3.82
N VAL A 16 -3.35 -4.74 -4.49
CA VAL A 16 -2.24 -3.99 -3.86
C VAL A 16 -2.71 -2.59 -3.50
N ARG A 17 -3.49 -1.93 -4.37
CA ARG A 17 -4.09 -0.63 -4.09
C ARG A 17 -5.02 -0.69 -2.87
N ALA A 18 -5.85 -1.71 -2.73
CA ALA A 18 -6.72 -1.87 -1.57
C ALA A 18 -5.93 -1.98 -0.26
N VAL A 19 -4.84 -2.75 -0.24
CA VAL A 19 -3.92 -2.81 0.92
C VAL A 19 -3.35 -1.43 1.25
N VAL A 20 -2.90 -0.68 0.24
CA VAL A 20 -2.34 0.66 0.44
C VAL A 20 -3.38 1.65 0.96
N MET A 21 -4.64 1.55 0.53
CA MET A 21 -5.73 2.40 1.04
C MET A 21 -6.02 2.10 2.53
N LEU A 22 -6.13 0.82 2.90
CA LEU A 22 -6.34 0.44 4.30
C LEU A 22 -5.13 0.80 5.19
N LEU A 23 -3.92 0.75 4.63
CA LEU A 23 -2.71 1.24 5.30
C LEU A 23 -2.81 2.74 5.63
N LEU A 24 -3.33 3.56 4.71
CA LEU A 24 -3.53 5.00 4.90
C LEU A 24 -4.60 5.31 5.96
N GLU A 25 -5.57 4.42 6.15
CA GLU A 25 -6.53 4.49 7.26
C GLU A 25 -5.91 4.13 8.62
N GLY A 26 -4.61 3.83 8.67
CA GLY A 26 -3.89 3.49 9.90
C GLY A 26 -3.98 2.02 10.29
N LYS A 27 -4.53 1.14 9.44
CA LYS A 27 -4.68 -0.29 9.75
C LYS A 27 -3.33 -1.01 9.81
N SER A 28 -3.21 -1.92 10.77
CA SER A 28 -2.11 -2.88 10.88
C SER A 28 -2.24 -4.00 9.84
N ASN A 29 -1.16 -4.74 9.55
CA ASN A 29 -1.21 -5.85 8.59
C ASN A 29 -2.24 -6.92 9.00
N LYS A 30 -2.43 -7.14 10.30
CA LYS A 30 -3.43 -8.07 10.84
C LYS A 30 -4.86 -7.58 10.57
N GLU A 31 -5.13 -6.30 10.76
CA GLU A 31 -6.44 -5.72 10.45
C GLU A 31 -6.71 -5.72 8.94
N ILE A 32 -5.72 -5.35 8.12
CA ILE A 32 -5.85 -5.39 6.65
C ILE A 32 -6.15 -6.83 6.18
N ALA A 33 -5.41 -7.80 6.70
CA ALA A 33 -5.62 -9.22 6.41
C ALA A 33 -7.06 -9.66 6.75
N ASN A 34 -7.54 -9.26 7.92
CA ASN A 34 -8.92 -9.53 8.35
C ASN A 34 -9.97 -8.83 7.47
N THR A 35 -9.76 -7.56 7.14
CA THR A 35 -10.68 -6.77 6.29
C THR A 35 -10.77 -7.33 4.87
N MET A 36 -9.65 -7.83 4.32
CA MET A 36 -9.61 -8.39 2.97
C MET A 36 -9.83 -9.91 2.92
N SER A 37 -10.01 -10.57 4.08
CA SER A 37 -10.10 -12.03 4.20
C SER A 37 -8.94 -12.78 3.52
N ILE A 38 -7.71 -12.31 3.75
CA ILE A 38 -6.47 -12.92 3.23
C ILE A 38 -5.46 -13.21 4.36
N ALA A 39 -4.40 -13.96 4.07
CA ALA A 39 -3.34 -14.18 5.03
C ALA A 39 -2.51 -12.90 5.28
N ILE A 40 -2.01 -12.71 6.51
CA ILE A 40 -1.08 -11.61 6.84
C ILE A 40 0.13 -11.64 5.90
N LYS A 41 0.61 -12.83 5.53
CA LYS A 41 1.74 -12.98 4.60
C LYS A 41 1.44 -12.41 3.21
N THR A 42 0.19 -12.51 2.76
CA THR A 42 -0.24 -11.93 1.49
C THR A 42 -0.26 -10.40 1.57
N VAL A 43 -0.67 -9.83 2.72
CA VAL A 43 -0.56 -8.38 2.95
C VAL A 43 0.90 -7.91 2.87
N GLU A 44 1.83 -8.64 3.50
CA GLU A 44 3.27 -8.32 3.42
C GLU A 44 3.80 -8.37 1.97
N GLN A 45 3.37 -9.37 1.20
CA GLN A 45 3.71 -9.47 -0.23
C GLN A 45 3.16 -8.28 -1.02
N TYR A 46 1.90 -7.91 -0.81
CA TYR A 46 1.29 -6.75 -1.47
C TYR A 46 1.98 -5.44 -1.07
N LEU A 47 2.34 -5.26 0.19
CA LEU A 47 3.14 -4.11 0.63
C LEU A 47 4.52 -4.09 -0.02
N THR A 48 5.17 -5.24 -0.17
CA THR A 48 6.46 -5.34 -0.87
C THR A 48 6.36 -4.94 -2.33
N LEU A 49 5.27 -5.32 -3.01
CA LEU A 49 4.99 -4.87 -4.38
C LEU A 49 4.77 -3.36 -4.44
N ALA A 50 4.00 -2.80 -3.51
CA ALA A 50 3.81 -1.36 -3.40
C ALA A 50 5.14 -0.63 -3.18
N TYR A 51 5.99 -1.10 -2.26
CA TYR A 51 7.32 -0.52 -2.00
C TYR A 51 8.17 -0.45 -3.27
N ARG A 52 8.20 -1.53 -4.07
CA ARG A 52 8.90 -1.57 -5.36
C ARG A 52 8.34 -0.58 -6.37
N THR A 53 7.02 -0.46 -6.49
CA THR A 53 6.38 0.52 -7.40
C THR A 53 6.69 1.96 -7.00
N PHE A 54 6.74 2.24 -5.69
CA PHE A 54 7.01 3.58 -5.19
C PHE A 54 8.49 3.91 -5.05
N ALA A 55 9.37 2.91 -5.20
CA ALA A 55 10.81 2.99 -4.96
C ALA A 55 11.14 3.47 -3.54
N VAL A 56 10.49 2.84 -2.56
CA VAL A 56 10.67 3.10 -1.12
C VAL A 56 11.03 1.81 -0.39
N ASP A 57 11.69 1.93 0.76
CA ASP A 57 12.25 0.81 1.52
C ASP A 57 11.33 0.31 2.64
N GLY A 58 10.19 0.95 2.87
CA GLY A 58 9.28 0.48 3.91
C GLY A 58 8.04 1.32 4.16
N ARG A 59 7.29 0.89 5.18
CA ARG A 59 5.97 1.42 5.51
C ARG A 59 5.96 2.93 5.74
N VAL A 60 6.91 3.45 6.52
CA VAL A 60 6.96 4.86 6.87
C VAL A 60 7.24 5.70 5.62
N GLN A 61 8.24 5.34 4.81
CA GLN A 61 8.52 6.04 3.56
C GLN A 61 7.35 5.97 2.58
N LEU A 62 6.67 4.82 2.48
CA LEU A 62 5.46 4.70 1.66
C LEU A 62 4.36 5.66 2.15
N LEU A 63 4.10 5.73 3.45
CA LEU A 63 3.13 6.67 4.02
C LEU A 63 3.51 8.13 3.75
N LEU A 64 4.78 8.48 3.93
CA LEU A 64 5.29 9.83 3.61
C LEU A 64 5.10 10.16 2.13
N GLU A 65 5.32 9.22 1.22
CA GLU A 65 5.14 9.45 -0.22
C GLU A 65 3.66 9.62 -0.61
N LEU A 66 2.75 8.98 0.13
CA LEU A 66 1.31 9.04 -0.11
C LEU A 66 0.61 10.23 0.55
N LEU A 67 1.19 10.81 1.61
CA LEU A 67 0.64 11.95 2.35
C LEU A 67 1.15 13.31 1.85
N LYS A 68 2.07 13.33 0.87
CA LYS A 68 2.52 14.54 0.15
C LYS A 68 1.48 14.98 -0.88
#